data_AF-A0A7V0QZ02-F1
#
_entry.id   AF-A0A7V0QZ02-F1
#
_cell.length_a   1.000
_cell.length_b   1.000
_cell.length_c   1.000
_cell.angle_alpha   90.00
_cell.angle_beta   90.00
_cell.angle_gamma   90.00
#
_symmetry.space_group_name_H-M   'P 1'
#
loop_
_entity.id
_entity.type
_entity.pdbx_description
1 polymer ?
#
loop_
_entity_poly.entity_id
_entity_poly.type
_entity_poly.pdbx_seq_one_letter_code
_entity_poly.pdbx_strand_id
1 'polypeptide(L)'
;FIPKMNHDALIKGYKQILDTVYSPRFFYDRVKTFLREYMPQNHVARFRCRSLGALFKSIVLLGIVGKERFYYWRLFFWTMFSRPRLLPMAVTFAIYGFHFRKIAEKYV
;
A
#
# COMPACT_ATOMS: atom_id res chain seq x y z
N PHE A 1 -15.68 -14.29 24.92
CA PHE A 1 -14.69 -13.29 25.38
C PHE A 1 -15.44 -12.17 26.06
N ILE A 2 -15.05 -11.77 27.28
CA ILE A 2 -15.66 -10.63 28.00
C ILE A 2 -14.64 -9.50 28.00
N PRO A 3 -14.87 -8.41 27.24
CA PRO A 3 -13.91 -7.31 27.15
C PRO A 3 -13.89 -6.49 28.45
N LYS A 4 -12.69 -6.00 28.82
CA LYS A 4 -12.53 -5.02 29.91
C LYS A 4 -13.07 -3.63 29.57
N MET A 5 -13.11 -3.30 28.27
CA MET A 5 -13.69 -2.07 27.75
C MET A 5 -15.12 -2.30 27.26
N ASN A 6 -15.90 -1.23 27.21
CA ASN A 6 -17.21 -1.27 26.55
C ASN A 6 -17.06 -1.78 25.10
N HIS A 7 -17.94 -2.72 24.73
CA HIS A 7 -17.87 -3.42 23.46
C HIS A 7 -18.04 -2.47 22.25
N ASP A 8 -18.95 -1.50 22.35
CA ASP A 8 -19.20 -0.54 21.27
C ASP A 8 -18.01 0.42 21.09
N ALA A 9 -17.37 0.81 22.21
CA ALA A 9 -16.13 1.57 22.17
C ALA A 9 -15.00 0.80 21.48
N LEU A 10 -14.89 -0.52 21.71
CA LEU A 10 -13.92 -1.37 21.02
C LEU A 10 -14.17 -1.45 19.52
N ILE A 11 -15.41 -1.71 19.10
CA ILE A 11 -15.76 -1.76 17.68
C ILE A 11 -15.51 -0.43 17.00
N LYS A 12 -15.92 0.68 17.63
CA LYS A 12 -15.70 2.04 17.10
C LYS A 12 -14.21 2.34 16.93
N GLY A 13 -13.41 2.05 17.95
CA GLY A 13 -11.94 2.21 17.88
C GLY A 13 -11.31 1.36 16.79
N TYR A 14 -11.73 0.09 16.66
CA TYR A 14 -11.25 -0.80 15.60
C TYR A 14 -11.55 -0.24 14.20
N LYS A 15 -12.79 0.17 13.94
CA LYS A 15 -13.19 0.77 12.65
C LYS A 15 -12.40 2.05 12.36
N GLN A 16 -12.21 2.90 13.35
CA GLN A 16 -11.42 4.13 13.22
C GLN A 16 -9.96 3.83 12.86
N ILE A 17 -9.36 2.82 13.50
CA ILE A 17 -8.00 2.37 13.18
C ILE A 17 -7.93 1.89 11.73
N LEU A 18 -8.84 1.01 11.31
CA LEU A 18 -8.85 0.48 9.93
C LEU A 18 -8.95 1.59 8.89
N ASP A 19 -9.89 2.52 9.06
CA ASP A 19 -10.07 3.65 8.15
C ASP A 19 -8.81 4.53 8.08
N THR A 20 -8.20 4.79 9.25
CA THR A 20 -6.99 5.61 9.33
C THR A 20 -5.80 4.92 8.66
N VAL A 21 -5.45 3.70 9.08
CA VAL A 21 -4.20 3.04 8.67
C VAL A 21 -4.21 2.60 7.20
N TYR A 22 -5.40 2.34 6.63
CA TYR A 22 -5.56 1.95 5.23
C TYR A 22 -6.07 3.09 4.33
N SER A 23 -6.26 4.29 4.87
CA SER A 23 -6.44 5.47 4.03
C SER A 23 -5.21 5.64 3.10
N PRO A 24 -5.42 6.08 1.84
CA PRO A 24 -4.32 6.24 0.89
C PRO A 24 -3.17 7.11 1.42
N ARG A 25 -3.47 8.17 2.18
CA ARG A 25 -2.45 9.06 2.74
C ARG A 25 -1.51 8.32 3.70
N PHE A 26 -2.05 7.78 4.79
CA PHE A 26 -1.24 7.14 5.82
C PHE A 26 -0.56 5.86 5.33
N PHE A 27 -1.22 5.10 4.46
CA PHE A 27 -0.62 3.90 3.89
C PHE A 27 0.58 4.23 3.00
N TYR A 28 0.42 5.14 2.02
CA TYR A 28 1.49 5.46 1.08
C TYR A 28 2.67 6.20 1.73
N ASP A 29 2.41 7.02 2.75
CA ASP A 29 3.48 7.68 3.51
C ASP A 29 4.34 6.64 4.24
N ARG A 30 3.73 5.62 4.86
CA ARG A 30 4.47 4.51 5.50
C ARG A 30 5.27 3.70 4.49
N VAL A 31 4.70 3.39 3.33
CA VAL A 31 5.43 2.69 2.26
C VAL A 31 6.63 3.51 1.79
N LYS A 32 6.46 4.82 1.58
CA LYS A 32 7.56 5.70 1.18
C LYS A 32 8.67 5.74 2.23
N THR A 33 8.32 5.83 3.52
CA THR A 33 9.30 5.78 4.62
C THR A 33 10.06 4.46 4.61
N PHE A 34 9.36 3.33 4.49
CA PHE A 34 9.98 2.01 4.38
C PHE A 34 10.96 1.94 3.21
N LEU A 35 10.56 2.33 2.00
CA LEU A 35 11.43 2.29 0.81
C LEU A 35 12.62 3.26 0.90
N ARG A 36 12.49 4.34 1.69
CA ARG A 36 13.58 5.28 1.95
C ARG A 36 14.63 4.68 2.87
N GLU A 37 14.22 3.93 3.89
CA GLU A 37 15.11 3.42 4.94
C GLU A 37 15.63 2.00 4.66
N TYR A 38 14.90 1.24 3.84
CA TYR A 38 15.25 -0.13 3.52
C TYR A 38 16.53 -0.22 2.67
N MET A 39 17.54 -0.91 3.21
CA MET A 39 18.80 -1.25 2.52
C MET A 39 18.76 -2.72 2.10
N PRO A 40 18.49 -3.03 0.81
CA PRO A 40 18.43 -4.41 0.36
C PRO A 40 19.83 -5.06 0.44
N GLN A 41 19.97 -6.12 1.24
CA GLN A 41 21.18 -6.92 1.27
C GLN A 41 21.20 -7.86 0.05
N ASN A 42 22.14 -7.65 -0.88
CA ASN A 42 22.54 -8.51 -2.02
C ASN A 42 21.44 -9.15 -2.88
N HIS A 43 20.18 -8.75 -2.72
CA HIS A 43 19.06 -9.31 -3.45
C HIS A 43 18.78 -8.46 -4.69
N VAL A 44 19.44 -8.77 -5.80
CA VAL A 44 19.02 -8.26 -7.11
C VAL A 44 17.62 -8.81 -7.34
N ALA A 45 16.61 -7.94 -7.33
CA ALA A 45 15.24 -8.35 -7.63
C ALA A 45 15.24 -9.02 -9.01
N ARG A 46 15.09 -10.35 -9.05
CA ARG A 46 15.00 -11.08 -10.32
C ARG A 46 13.72 -10.64 -11.00
N PHE A 47 13.86 -9.82 -12.03
CA PHE A 47 12.76 -9.39 -12.86
C PHE A 47 12.15 -10.65 -13.51
N ARG A 48 10.94 -11.02 -13.09
CA ARG A 48 10.23 -12.19 -13.64
C ARG A 48 9.23 -11.66 -14.67
N CYS A 49 9.10 -12.28 -15.84
CA CYS A 49 8.13 -11.84 -16.86
C CYS A 49 6.69 -11.74 -16.33
N ARG A 50 6.32 -12.57 -15.35
CA ARG A 50 5.02 -12.50 -14.66
C ARG A 50 4.78 -11.17 -13.91
N SER A 51 5.85 -10.48 -13.52
CA SER A 51 5.80 -9.16 -12.87
C SER A 51 5.37 -8.03 -13.81
N LEU A 52 5.58 -8.16 -15.13
CA LEU A 52 5.10 -7.17 -16.11
C LEU A 52 3.57 -7.11 -16.17
N GLY A 53 2.90 -8.27 -16.18
CA GLY A 53 1.43 -8.31 -16.17
C GLY A 53 0.84 -7.64 -14.93
N ALA A 54 1.45 -7.86 -13.76
CA ALA A 54 1.05 -7.19 -12.53
C ALA A 54 1.30 -5.67 -12.58
N LEU A 55 2.42 -5.25 -13.18
CA LEU A 55 2.74 -3.83 -13.37
C LEU A 55 1.68 -3.14 -14.24
N PHE A 56 1.39 -3.63 -15.44
CA PHE A 56 0.38 -3.03 -16.32
C PHE A 56 -1.00 -3.00 -15.66
N LYS A 57 -1.41 -4.11 -15.02
CA LYS A 57 -2.67 -4.17 -14.28
C LYS A 57 -2.70 -3.12 -13.16
N SER A 58 -1.59 -2.90 -12.46
CA SER A 58 -1.50 -1.87 -11.42
C SER A 58 -1.62 -0.46 -11.98
N ILE A 59 -1.01 -0.17 -13.14
CA ILE A 59 -1.11 1.15 -13.79
C ILE A 59 -2.57 1.45 -14.14
N VAL A 60 -3.28 0.48 -14.71
CA VAL A 60 -4.70 0.66 -15.07
C VAL A 60 -5.58 0.78 -13.82
N LEU A 61 -5.53 -0.20 -12.91
CA LEU A 61 -6.46 -0.22 -11.77
C LEU A 61 -6.15 0.84 -10.72
N LEU A 62 -4.88 1.08 -10.39
CA LEU A 62 -4.49 2.02 -9.34
C LEU A 62 -4.15 3.39 -9.91
N GLY A 63 -3.44 3.45 -11.04
CA GLY A 63 -2.95 4.70 -11.64
C GLY A 63 -3.99 5.47 -12.45
N ILE A 64 -4.98 4.80 -13.05
CA ILE A 64 -6.02 5.46 -13.87
C ILE A 64 -7.36 5.46 -13.13
N VAL A 65 -7.85 4.28 -12.74
CA VAL A 65 -9.20 4.11 -12.16
C VAL A 65 -9.24 4.33 -10.64
N GLY A 66 -8.13 4.09 -9.95
CA GLY A 66 -8.07 3.99 -8.49
C GLY A 66 -8.28 5.34 -7.78
N LYS A 67 -9.01 5.31 -6.65
CA LYS A 67 -9.17 6.46 -5.75
C LYS A 67 -7.82 7.00 -5.25
N GLU A 68 -6.81 6.15 -5.18
CA GLU A 68 -5.45 6.47 -4.72
C GLU A 68 -4.47 6.87 -5.83
N ARG A 69 -4.93 7.13 -7.06
CA ARG A 69 -4.07 7.43 -8.24
C ARG A 69 -2.98 8.48 -8.00
N PHE A 70 -3.30 9.55 -7.27
CA PHE A 70 -2.31 10.59 -6.95
C PHE A 70 -1.19 10.06 -6.05
N TYR A 71 -1.55 9.25 -5.05
CA TYR A 71 -0.59 8.61 -4.16
C TYR A 71 0.22 7.54 -4.87
N TYR A 72 -0.44 6.77 -5.75
CA TYR A 72 0.20 5.78 -6.62
C TYR A 72 1.28 6.43 -7.48
N TRP A 73 0.95 7.46 -8.27
CA TRP A 73 1.90 8.11 -9.15
C TRP A 73 3.03 8.80 -8.38
N ARG A 74 2.71 9.45 -7.25
CA ARG A 74 3.71 10.06 -6.37
C ARG A 74 4.72 9.03 -5.88
N LEU A 75 4.27 7.86 -5.43
CA LEU A 75 5.16 6.79 -4.97
C LEU A 75 5.92 6.16 -6.13
N PHE A 76 5.25 5.91 -7.25
CA PHE A 76 5.81 5.25 -8.43
C PHE A 76 6.98 6.05 -9.01
N PHE A 77 6.77 7.34 -9.33
CA PHE A 77 7.82 8.20 -9.86
C PHE A 77 8.91 8.46 -8.83
N TRP A 78 8.55 8.72 -7.57
CA TRP A 78 9.56 8.89 -6.53
C TRP A 78 10.47 7.66 -6.40
N THR A 79 9.90 6.45 -6.44
CA THR A 79 10.69 5.21 -6.37
C THR A 79 11.51 5.01 -7.64
N MET A 80 10.94 5.29 -8.82
CA MET A 80 11.66 5.18 -10.09
C MET A 80 12.94 6.03 -10.11
N PHE A 81 12.86 7.28 -9.65
CA PHE A 81 14.02 8.19 -9.68
C PHE A 81 14.94 8.08 -8.46
N SER A 82 14.41 7.76 -7.27
CA SER A 82 15.20 7.76 -6.03
C SER A 82 15.72 6.37 -5.63
N ARG A 83 14.97 5.31 -5.94
CA ARG A 83 15.20 3.93 -5.49
C ARG A 83 14.79 2.91 -6.57
N PRO A 84 15.30 2.97 -7.81
CA PRO A 84 14.81 2.15 -8.94
C PRO A 84 14.86 0.64 -8.67
N ARG A 85 15.85 0.16 -7.91
CA ARG A 85 15.98 -1.26 -7.50
C ARG A 85 14.80 -1.76 -6.65
N LEU A 86 14.08 -0.86 -6.00
CA LEU A 86 12.92 -1.17 -5.16
C LEU A 86 11.58 -0.92 -5.88
N LEU A 87 11.59 -0.55 -7.16
CA LEU A 87 10.37 -0.31 -7.93
C LEU A 87 9.40 -1.51 -7.93
N PRO A 88 9.85 -2.77 -8.13
CA PRO A 88 8.95 -3.92 -8.04
C PRO A 88 8.25 -4.00 -6.68
N MET A 89 8.97 -3.69 -5.59
CA MET A 89 8.45 -3.72 -4.23
C MET A 89 7.45 -2.59 -3.97
N ALA A 90 7.71 -1.38 -4.49
CA ALA A 90 6.76 -0.27 -4.43
C ALA A 90 5.43 -0.61 -5.12
N VAL A 91 5.49 -1.26 -6.29
CA VAL A 91 4.30 -1.73 -7.01
C VAL A 91 3.56 -2.81 -6.20
N THR A 92 4.28 -3.77 -5.62
CA THR A 92 3.69 -4.78 -4.72
C THR A 92 2.97 -4.14 -3.54
N PHE A 93 3.60 -3.17 -2.85
CA PHE A 93 2.96 -2.50 -1.72
C PHE A 93 1.77 -1.65 -2.15
N ALA A 94 1.81 -0.99 -3.30
CA ALA A 94 0.65 -0.28 -3.82
C ALA A 94 -0.54 -1.23 -4.05
N ILE A 95 -0.30 -2.42 -4.62
CA ILE A 95 -1.33 -3.46 -4.80
C ILE A 95 -1.86 -3.94 -3.43
N TYR A 96 -0.99 -4.16 -2.45
CA TYR A 96 -1.44 -4.51 -1.09
C TYR A 96 -2.30 -3.40 -0.48
N GLY A 97 -1.90 -2.14 -0.61
CA GLY A 97 -2.67 -0.98 -0.15
C GLY A 97 -4.07 -0.92 -0.77
N PHE A 98 -4.17 -1.17 -2.08
CA PHE A 98 -5.46 -1.27 -2.78
C PHE A 98 -6.36 -2.34 -2.14
N HIS A 99 -5.82 -3.54 -1.93
CA HIS A 99 -6.57 -4.65 -1.32
C HIS A 99 -6.97 -4.35 0.12
N PHE A 100 -6.06 -3.82 0.93
CA PHE A 100 -6.34 -3.48 2.32
C PHE A 100 -7.41 -2.40 2.43
N ARG A 101 -7.34 -1.33 1.62
CA ARG A 101 -8.41 -0.32 1.57
C ARG A 101 -9.74 -0.95 1.17
N LYS A 102 -9.76 -1.77 0.12
CA LYS A 102 -10.99 -2.44 -0.34
C LYS A 102 -11.60 -3.36 0.70
N ILE A 103 -10.77 -4.01 1.51
CA ILE A 103 -11.23 -4.85 2.62
C ILE A 103 -11.73 -3.96 3.76
N ALA A 104 -10.97 -2.94 4.17
CA ALA A 104 -11.36 -2.01 5.22
C ALA A 104 -12.70 -1.31 4.91
N GLU A 105 -12.91 -0.85 3.68
CA GLU A 105 -14.17 -0.27 3.19
C GLU A 105 -15.38 -1.21 3.33
N LYS A 106 -15.19 -2.53 3.50
CA LYS A 106 -16.30 -3.48 3.74
C LYS A 106 -16.65 -3.66 5.21
N TYR A 107 -15.72 -3.34 6.12
CA TYR A 107 -15.87 -3.58 7.57
C TYR A 107 -16.10 -2.29 8.36
N VAL A 108 -15.72 -1.13 7.81
CA VAL A 108 -16.02 0.20 8.36
C VAL A 108 -17.43 0.58 7.97
#